data_AF-A0AAE0HX45-F1
#
_entry.id   AF-A0AAE0HX45-F1
#
_cell.length_a   1.000
_cell.length_b   1.000
_cell.length_c   1.000
_cell.angle_alpha   90.00
_cell.angle_beta   90.00
_cell.angle_gamma   90.00
#
_symmetry.space_group_name_H-M   'P 1'
#
loop_
_entity.id
_entity.type
_entity.pdbx_description
1 polymer ?
#
loop_
_entity_poly.entity_id
_entity_poly.type
_entity_poly.pdbx_seq_one_letter_code
_entity_poly.pdbx_strand_id
1 'polypeptide(L)'
;MTRRTNIASREPISAKILLQPMQQLGLDVMGIASAMGKAFVIMPWGAGVNGDDVEFVLGSSATRGRGDGTLDLQYWPIGLFLLDFGQCDRVNFSDDVDDVYQAFKGAMKSPEVYAAFKEVYMGAGQTILEQRNLENKFHLEDFMREYEEYAEDFLLSLGHDTSKESASTIDPRYLYFPGTAHISHCSTSY
;
A
#
# COMPACT_ATOMS: atom_id res chain seq x y z
N MET A 1 -4.19 18.36 44.21
CA MET A 1 -4.72 18.98 42.98
C MET A 1 -3.74 18.71 41.84
N THR A 2 -3.98 17.65 41.06
CA THR A 2 -3.08 17.25 39.98
C THR A 2 -3.79 17.54 38.66
N ARG A 3 -3.31 18.54 37.90
CA ARG A 3 -3.82 18.87 36.56
C ARG A 3 -3.45 17.73 35.60
N ARG A 4 -4.45 16.94 35.20
CA ARG A 4 -4.35 16.09 34.01
C ARG A 4 -4.45 17.01 32.79
N THR A 5 -3.37 17.12 32.03
CA THR A 5 -3.41 17.75 30.70
C THR A 5 -4.11 16.79 29.75
N ASN A 6 -5.28 17.20 29.26
CA ASN A 6 -5.93 16.59 28.11
C ASN A 6 -4.99 16.71 26.91
N ILE A 7 -4.33 15.62 26.55
CA ILE A 7 -3.74 15.48 25.22
C ILE A 7 -4.92 15.23 24.30
N ALA A 8 -5.39 16.31 23.67
CA ALA A 8 -6.38 16.21 22.61
C ALA A 8 -5.86 15.21 21.57
N SER A 9 -6.67 14.20 21.28
CA SER A 9 -6.51 13.27 20.16
C SER A 9 -6.35 14.08 18.88
N ARG A 10 -5.10 14.34 18.48
CA ARG A 10 -4.81 14.86 17.16
C ARG A 10 -5.07 13.72 16.20
N GLU A 11 -6.12 13.87 15.40
CA GLU A 11 -6.34 13.04 14.22
C GLU A 11 -5.02 13.00 13.44
N PRO A 12 -4.52 11.81 13.05
CA PRO A 12 -3.37 11.71 12.19
C PRO A 12 -3.66 12.50 10.92
N ILE A 13 -2.75 13.41 10.55
CA ILE A 13 -2.83 14.09 9.27
C ILE A 13 -2.57 13.02 8.22
N SER A 14 -3.64 12.43 7.67
CA SER A 14 -3.56 11.56 6.50
C SER A 14 -3.17 12.42 5.30
N ALA A 15 -1.87 12.66 5.16
CA ALA A 15 -1.31 13.34 4.02
C ALA A 15 -1.20 12.30 2.90
N LYS A 16 -2.09 12.41 1.90
CA LYS A 16 -1.92 11.69 0.63
C LYS A 16 -0.54 12.01 0.08
N ILE A 17 0.34 11.03 0.04
CA ILE A 17 1.71 11.23 -0.46
C ILE A 17 1.64 11.13 -1.98
N LEU A 18 1.70 12.29 -2.64
CA LEU A 18 1.80 12.39 -4.09
C LEU A 18 3.24 12.12 -4.53
N LEU A 19 3.41 11.52 -5.72
CA LEU A 19 4.72 11.19 -6.29
C LEU A 19 5.66 12.41 -6.38
N GLN A 20 5.12 13.57 -6.79
CA GLN A 20 5.92 14.79 -6.96
C GLN A 20 6.57 15.27 -5.65
N PRO A 21 5.84 15.42 -4.53
CA PRO A 21 6.46 15.64 -3.22
C PRO A 21 7.55 14.63 -2.87
N MET A 22 7.35 13.33 -3.14
CA MET A 22 8.39 12.31 -2.86
C MET A 22 9.67 12.58 -3.65
N GLN A 23 9.53 12.92 -4.94
CA GLN A 23 10.66 13.28 -5.80
C GLN A 23 11.33 14.59 -5.35
N GLN A 24 10.54 15.61 -4.97
CA GLN A 24 11.04 16.89 -4.46
C GLN A 24 11.81 16.75 -3.14
N LEU A 25 11.38 15.80 -2.29
CA LEU A 25 12.07 15.44 -1.06
C LEU A 25 13.28 14.52 -1.29
N GLY A 26 13.56 14.12 -2.53
CA GLY A 26 14.67 13.24 -2.88
C GLY A 26 14.51 11.81 -2.36
N LEU A 27 13.27 11.36 -2.14
CA LEU A 27 13.01 9.99 -1.72
C LEU A 27 13.32 9.00 -2.86
N ASP A 28 13.77 7.80 -2.50
CA ASP A 28 13.95 6.70 -3.44
C ASP A 28 12.59 6.12 -3.83
N VAL A 29 11.92 6.81 -4.75
CA VAL A 29 10.61 6.45 -5.28
C VAL A 29 10.62 5.04 -5.88
N MET A 30 11.68 4.65 -6.56
CA MET A 30 11.77 3.34 -7.22
C MET A 30 11.93 2.23 -6.20
N GLY A 31 12.79 2.42 -5.19
CA GLY A 31 12.92 1.50 -4.06
C GLY A 31 11.62 1.35 -3.28
N ILE A 32 10.90 2.46 -3.06
CA ILE A 32 9.57 2.44 -2.42
C ILE A 32 8.58 1.65 -3.27
N ALA A 33 8.51 1.91 -4.59
CA ALA A 33 7.64 1.18 -5.51
C ALA A 33 7.92 -0.33 -5.52
N SER A 34 9.20 -0.71 -5.53
CA SER A 34 9.62 -2.12 -5.43
C SER A 34 9.24 -2.73 -4.08
N ALA A 35 9.38 -2.00 -2.97
CA ALA A 35 8.98 -2.47 -1.65
C ALA A 35 7.45 -2.65 -1.55
N MET A 36 6.69 -1.72 -2.12
CA MET A 36 5.23 -1.85 -2.26
C MET A 36 4.86 -3.06 -3.10
N GLY A 37 5.49 -3.28 -4.25
CA GLY A 37 5.27 -4.46 -5.09
C GLY A 37 5.48 -5.78 -4.35
N LYS A 38 6.54 -5.88 -3.53
CA LYS A 38 6.78 -7.05 -2.67
C LYS A 38 5.69 -7.22 -1.63
N ALA A 39 5.30 -6.15 -0.93
CA ALA A 39 4.25 -6.24 0.08
C ALA A 39 2.90 -6.66 -0.53
N PHE A 40 2.54 -6.05 -1.66
CA PHE A 40 1.31 -6.32 -2.40
C PHE A 40 1.27 -7.69 -3.05
N VAL A 41 2.40 -8.38 -3.25
CA VAL A 41 2.37 -9.77 -3.73
C VAL A 41 2.38 -10.76 -2.56
N ILE A 42 3.10 -10.44 -1.48
CA ILE A 42 3.19 -11.30 -0.29
C ILE A 42 1.85 -11.38 0.43
N MET A 43 1.08 -10.30 0.57
CA MET A 43 -0.23 -10.35 1.20
C MET A 43 -1.24 -11.28 0.49
N PRO A 44 -1.62 -11.01 -0.77
CA PRO A 44 -2.59 -11.82 -1.48
C PRO A 44 -2.07 -13.21 -1.75
N TRP A 45 -0.93 -13.35 -2.44
CA TRP A 45 -0.47 -14.66 -2.89
C TRP A 45 0.27 -15.44 -1.80
N GLY A 46 0.98 -14.75 -0.90
CA GLY A 46 1.76 -15.39 0.16
C GLY A 46 0.91 -15.72 1.39
N ALA A 47 0.18 -14.73 1.91
CA ALA A 47 -0.62 -14.87 3.13
C ALA A 47 -2.08 -15.27 2.86
N GLY A 48 -2.57 -15.16 1.61
CA GLY A 48 -3.98 -15.44 1.30
C GLY A 48 -4.91 -14.41 1.93
N VAL A 49 -4.52 -13.13 1.92
CA VAL A 49 -5.35 -12.02 2.43
C VAL A 49 -5.58 -10.99 1.34
N ASN A 50 -6.80 -10.48 1.21
CA ASN A 50 -7.16 -9.56 0.12
C ASN A 50 -6.39 -8.24 0.17
N GLY A 51 -5.92 -7.82 1.36
CA GLY A 51 -5.22 -6.55 1.54
C GLY A 51 -6.17 -5.34 1.56
N ASP A 52 -7.46 -5.57 1.83
CA ASP A 52 -8.44 -4.48 1.91
C ASP A 52 -8.12 -3.52 3.06
N ASP A 53 -8.30 -2.23 2.79
CA ASP A 53 -7.99 -1.07 3.66
C ASP A 53 -6.51 -0.92 4.12
N VAL A 54 -5.58 -1.69 3.55
CA VAL A 54 -4.17 -1.60 3.95
C VAL A 54 -3.52 -0.28 3.51
N GLU A 55 -2.83 0.38 4.44
CA GLU A 55 -2.16 1.67 4.23
C GLU A 55 -0.64 1.55 4.26
N PHE A 56 0.03 2.19 3.30
CA PHE A 56 1.47 2.38 3.31
C PHE A 56 1.82 3.73 3.93
N VAL A 57 2.68 3.72 4.96
CA VAL A 57 3.14 4.95 5.61
C VAL A 57 4.65 5.02 5.66
N LEU A 58 5.19 6.23 5.50
CA LEU A 58 6.60 6.50 5.79
C LEU A 58 6.72 6.90 7.25
N GLY A 59 7.50 6.12 8.00
CA GLY A 59 7.79 6.37 9.41
C GLY A 59 9.29 6.48 9.64
N SER A 60 9.67 6.98 10.81
CA SER A 60 11.04 6.88 11.30
C SER A 60 11.06 6.10 12.60
N SER A 61 12.17 5.40 12.86
CA SER A 61 12.38 4.73 14.14
C SER A 61 13.69 5.21 14.75
N ALA A 62 13.66 5.48 16.05
CA ALA A 62 14.86 5.89 16.76
C ALA A 62 15.80 4.67 16.88
N THR A 63 17.01 4.78 16.33
CA THR A 63 18.05 3.78 16.48
C THR A 63 18.81 4.03 17.77
N ARG A 64 19.10 2.97 18.53
CA ARG A 64 20.01 3.06 19.66
C ARG A 64 21.43 3.25 19.13
N GLY A 65 22.13 4.26 19.63
CA GLY A 65 23.55 4.46 19.35
C GLY A 65 24.38 3.26 19.81
N ARG A 66 25.38 2.89 19.01
CA ARG A 66 26.38 1.87 19.35
C ARG A 66 27.31 2.41 20.44
N GLY A 67 26.91 2.45 21.70
CA GLY A 67 27.88 2.73 22.77
C GLY A 67 27.34 3.03 24.16
N ASP A 68 26.32 3.88 24.29
CA ASP A 68 25.90 4.40 25.61
C ASP A 68 24.38 4.40 25.85
N GLY A 69 23.60 3.85 24.91
CA GLY A 69 22.14 3.85 24.99
C GLY A 69 21.50 5.21 24.70
N THR A 70 22.28 6.24 24.33
CA THR A 70 21.73 7.48 23.77
C THR A 70 21.15 7.21 22.38
N LEU A 71 20.09 7.94 22.06
CA LEU A 71 19.47 7.88 20.74
C LEU A 71 20.35 8.63 19.76
N ASP A 72 20.69 8.00 18.64
CA ASP A 72 21.31 8.71 17.54
C ASP A 72 20.22 9.50 16.80
N LEU A 73 20.09 10.77 17.17
CA LEU A 73 19.13 11.68 16.55
C LEU A 73 19.65 12.29 15.25
N GLN A 74 20.92 12.08 14.90
CA GLN A 74 21.49 12.60 13.65
C GLN A 74 21.16 11.68 12.47
N TYR A 75 20.90 10.39 12.74
CA TYR A 75 20.51 9.42 11.72
C TYR A 75 19.16 8.78 12.06
N TRP A 76 18.09 9.31 11.48
CA TRP A 76 16.76 8.70 11.53
C TRP A 76 16.48 7.92 10.24
N PRO A 77 16.59 6.58 10.27
CA PRO A 77 16.20 5.79 9.12
C PRO A 77 14.69 5.99 8.89
N ILE A 78 14.35 6.40 7.67
CA ILE A 78 12.98 6.40 7.19
C ILE A 78 12.68 5.00 6.65
N GLY A 79 11.62 4.40 7.13
CA GLY A 79 11.12 3.09 6.69
C GLY A 79 9.75 3.22 6.05
N LEU A 80 9.43 2.26 5.18
CA LEU A 80 8.09 2.02 4.67
C LEU A 80 7.41 1.00 5.59
N PHE A 81 6.26 1.37 6.14
CA PHE A 81 5.47 0.53 7.03
C PHE A 81 4.11 0.25 6.41
N LEU A 82 3.54 -0.89 6.78
CA LEU A 82 2.24 -1.35 6.35
C LEU A 82 1.31 -1.36 7.56
N LEU A 83 0.20 -0.65 7.48
CA LEU A 83 -0.76 -0.46 8.57
C LEU A 83 -2.18 -0.83 8.14
N ASP A 84 -3.09 -0.81 9.12
CA ASP A 84 -4.53 -0.95 8.95
C ASP A 84 -4.99 -2.28 8.31
N PHE A 85 -4.60 -3.40 8.91
CA PHE A 85 -5.10 -4.73 8.53
C PHE A 85 -6.50 -5.03 9.08
N GLY A 86 -7.24 -4.02 9.55
CA GLY A 86 -8.49 -4.20 10.28
C GLY A 86 -9.64 -4.76 9.44
N GLN A 87 -9.57 -4.58 8.12
CA GLN A 87 -10.58 -5.00 7.14
C GLN A 87 -10.09 -6.08 6.18
N CYS A 88 -8.90 -6.65 6.42
CA CYS A 88 -8.38 -7.71 5.58
C CYS A 88 -9.16 -9.02 5.77
N ASP A 89 -9.68 -9.56 4.67
CA ASP A 89 -10.31 -10.88 4.64
C ASP A 89 -9.37 -11.95 4.11
N ARG A 90 -9.58 -13.17 4.60
CA ARG A 90 -8.92 -14.35 4.04
C ARG A 90 -9.51 -14.69 2.69
N VAL A 91 -8.64 -14.98 1.73
CA VAL A 91 -9.01 -15.45 0.40
C VAL A 91 -8.69 -16.93 0.29
N ASN A 92 -9.67 -17.72 -0.16
CA ASN A 92 -9.50 -19.15 -0.37
C ASN A 92 -9.12 -19.44 -1.81
N PHE A 93 -7.88 -19.91 -2.04
CA PHE A 93 -7.40 -20.28 -3.37
C PHE A 93 -8.16 -21.43 -4.03
N SER A 94 -9.09 -22.09 -3.32
CA SER A 94 -9.96 -23.11 -3.90
C SER A 94 -11.16 -22.50 -4.64
N ASP A 95 -11.49 -21.23 -4.39
CA ASP A 95 -12.60 -20.50 -5.00
C ASP A 95 -12.34 -20.25 -6.50
N ASP A 96 -13.31 -19.70 -7.21
CA ASP A 96 -13.15 -19.40 -8.64
C ASP A 96 -12.00 -18.42 -8.89
N VAL A 97 -11.34 -18.53 -10.05
CA VAL A 97 -10.21 -17.66 -10.40
C VAL A 97 -10.67 -16.21 -10.45
N ASP A 98 -11.85 -15.95 -10.99
CA ASP A 98 -12.40 -14.60 -11.10
C ASP A 98 -12.65 -14.00 -9.71
N ASP A 99 -13.20 -14.77 -8.78
CA ASP A 99 -13.47 -14.32 -7.41
C ASP A 99 -12.16 -13.96 -6.67
N VAL A 100 -11.13 -14.79 -6.80
CA VAL A 100 -9.80 -14.55 -6.20
C VAL A 100 -9.15 -13.31 -6.82
N TYR A 101 -9.21 -13.17 -8.14
CA TYR A 101 -8.65 -12.01 -8.83
C TYR A 101 -9.37 -10.73 -8.42
N GLN A 102 -10.70 -10.73 -8.36
CA GLN A 102 -11.45 -9.55 -7.92
C GLN A 102 -11.11 -9.15 -6.48
N ALA A 103 -10.96 -10.12 -5.57
CA ALA A 103 -10.56 -9.85 -4.20
C ALA A 103 -9.20 -9.15 -4.12
N PHE A 104 -8.23 -9.53 -4.96
CA PHE A 104 -6.89 -8.95 -4.96
C PHE A 104 -6.80 -7.62 -5.73
N LYS A 105 -7.57 -7.44 -6.81
CA LYS A 105 -7.59 -6.19 -7.58
C LYS A 105 -8.08 -5.00 -6.75
N GLY A 106 -9.07 -5.21 -5.87
CA GLY A 106 -9.64 -4.14 -5.03
C GLY A 106 -8.62 -3.46 -4.10
N ALA A 107 -7.63 -4.20 -3.63
CA ALA A 107 -6.60 -3.67 -2.73
C ALA A 107 -5.47 -2.91 -3.47
N MET A 108 -5.20 -3.28 -4.71
CA MET A 108 -4.18 -2.63 -5.52
C MET A 108 -4.75 -1.31 -6.06
N LYS A 109 -4.20 -0.17 -5.62
CA LYS A 109 -4.57 1.15 -6.12
C LYS A 109 -3.42 1.73 -6.96
N SER A 110 -3.79 2.28 -8.12
CA SER A 110 -2.93 2.67 -9.25
C SER A 110 -1.57 3.29 -8.84
N PRO A 111 -0.43 2.70 -9.23
CA PRO A 111 0.87 3.32 -9.06
C PRO A 111 1.27 4.12 -10.31
N GLU A 112 1.58 5.41 -10.21
CA GLU A 112 2.37 6.12 -11.25
C GLU A 112 3.75 5.49 -11.49
N VAL A 113 4.21 4.71 -10.51
CA VAL A 113 5.45 3.91 -10.53
C VAL A 113 5.20 2.46 -10.98
N TYR A 114 4.15 2.27 -11.77
CA TYR A 114 3.60 0.97 -12.12
C TYR A 114 4.64 0.00 -12.69
N ALA A 115 5.57 0.45 -13.52
CA ALA A 115 6.55 -0.42 -14.15
C ALA A 115 7.45 -1.14 -13.12
N ALA A 116 8.03 -0.40 -12.17
CA ALA A 116 8.89 -0.97 -11.13
C ALA A 116 8.12 -1.83 -10.13
N PHE A 117 6.89 -1.41 -9.83
CA PHE A 117 5.95 -2.19 -9.03
C PHE A 117 5.64 -3.53 -9.72
N LYS A 118 5.20 -3.50 -10.99
CA LYS A 118 4.76 -4.65 -11.78
C LYS A 118 5.90 -5.64 -11.96
N GLU A 119 7.09 -5.18 -12.32
CA GLU A 119 8.26 -6.06 -12.49
C GLU A 119 8.53 -6.87 -11.22
N VAL A 120 8.56 -6.21 -10.07
CA VAL A 120 8.84 -6.87 -8.79
C VAL A 120 7.68 -7.74 -8.33
N TYR A 121 6.44 -7.28 -8.52
CA TYR A 121 5.24 -8.04 -8.22
C TYR A 121 5.20 -9.35 -9.00
N MET A 122 5.42 -9.29 -10.32
CA MET A 122 5.44 -10.46 -11.20
C MET A 122 6.52 -11.46 -10.77
N GLY A 123 7.77 -11.01 -10.58
CA GLY A 123 8.88 -11.89 -10.24
C GLY A 123 8.71 -12.57 -8.88
N ALA A 124 8.31 -11.81 -7.85
CA ALA A 124 8.09 -12.37 -6.52
C ALA A 124 6.81 -13.21 -6.45
N GLY A 125 5.77 -12.84 -7.20
CA GLY A 125 4.52 -13.60 -7.26
C GLY A 125 4.71 -14.95 -7.91
N GLN A 126 5.46 -15.01 -9.02
CA GLN A 126 5.71 -16.27 -9.71
C GLN A 126 6.41 -17.27 -8.78
N THR A 127 7.39 -16.77 -8.02
CA THR A 127 8.07 -17.53 -6.97
C THR A 127 7.08 -18.06 -5.91
N ILE A 128 6.13 -17.22 -5.48
CA ILE A 128 5.12 -17.63 -4.48
C ILE A 128 4.15 -18.66 -5.05
N LEU A 129 3.69 -18.50 -6.29
CA LEU A 129 2.78 -19.45 -6.93
C LEU A 129 3.42 -20.83 -7.03
N GLU A 130 4.66 -20.91 -7.50
CA GLU A 130 5.44 -22.15 -7.58
C GLU A 130 5.63 -22.80 -6.20
N GLN A 131 6.02 -22.01 -5.19
CA GLN A 131 6.21 -22.51 -3.82
C GLN A 131 4.92 -23.06 -3.21
N ARG A 132 3.76 -22.55 -3.64
CA ARG A 132 2.45 -22.94 -3.14
C ARG A 132 1.74 -23.94 -4.06
N ASN A 133 2.37 -24.35 -5.15
CA ASN A 133 1.79 -25.25 -6.17
C ASN A 133 0.46 -24.70 -6.71
N LEU A 134 0.43 -23.40 -7.01
CA LEU A 134 -0.73 -22.63 -7.48
C LEU A 134 -0.59 -22.19 -8.95
N GLU A 135 0.58 -22.37 -9.56
CA GLU A 135 0.94 -21.94 -10.91
C GLU A 135 0.13 -22.60 -12.03
N ASN A 136 -0.52 -23.74 -11.75
CA ASN A 136 -1.40 -24.42 -12.70
C ASN A 136 -2.83 -23.87 -12.70
N LYS A 137 -3.18 -23.03 -11.71
CA LYS A 137 -4.52 -22.45 -11.56
C LYS A 137 -4.53 -20.94 -11.78
N PHE A 138 -3.51 -20.25 -11.28
CA PHE A 138 -3.41 -18.80 -11.34
C PHE A 138 -2.22 -18.39 -12.20
N HIS A 139 -2.39 -17.36 -13.00
CA HIS A 139 -1.38 -16.82 -13.91
C HIS A 139 -1.26 -15.32 -13.67
N LEU A 140 -0.09 -14.87 -13.19
CA LEU A 140 0.10 -13.48 -12.81
C LEU A 140 0.05 -12.54 -14.01
N GLU A 141 0.42 -13.01 -15.20
CA GLU A 141 0.31 -12.25 -16.43
C GLU A 141 -1.15 -11.91 -16.74
N ASP A 142 -2.05 -12.89 -16.54
CA ASP A 142 -3.49 -12.70 -16.74
C ASP A 142 -4.06 -11.78 -15.66
N PHE A 143 -3.71 -12.01 -14.39
CA PHE A 143 -4.10 -11.15 -13.28
C PHE A 143 -3.68 -9.68 -13.51
N MET A 144 -2.41 -9.44 -13.87
CA MET A 144 -1.91 -8.08 -14.07
C MET A 144 -2.50 -7.41 -15.31
N ARG A 145 -2.82 -8.16 -16.36
CA ARG A 145 -3.55 -7.65 -17.52
C ARG A 145 -4.95 -7.19 -17.12
N GLU A 146 -5.70 -8.02 -16.39
CA GLU A 146 -7.03 -7.63 -15.90
C GLU A 146 -6.98 -6.47 -14.90
N TYR A 147 -5.94 -6.40 -14.09
CA TYR A 147 -5.73 -5.28 -13.18
C TYR A 147 -5.50 -3.97 -13.93
N GLU A 148 -4.72 -4.00 -15.03
CA GLU A 148 -4.50 -2.83 -15.89
C GLU A 148 -5.81 -2.33 -16.48
N GLU A 149 -6.61 -3.24 -17.04
CA GLU A 149 -7.95 -2.91 -17.57
C GLU A 149 -8.86 -2.32 -16.49
N TYR A 150 -8.90 -2.94 -15.30
CA TYR A 150 -9.66 -2.45 -14.16
C TYR A 150 -9.20 -1.06 -13.70
N ALA A 151 -7.89 -0.82 -13.63
CA ALA A 151 -7.33 0.45 -13.20
C ALA A 151 -7.62 1.57 -14.21
N GLU A 152 -7.55 1.28 -15.51
CA GLU A 152 -7.93 2.23 -16.57
C GLU A 152 -9.41 2.62 -16.49
N ASP A 153 -10.31 1.64 -16.34
CA ASP A 153 -11.75 1.89 -16.19
C ASP A 153 -12.06 2.70 -14.92
N PHE A 154 -11.39 2.40 -13.81
CA PHE A 154 -11.54 3.13 -12.56
C PHE A 154 -11.10 4.60 -12.72
N LEU A 155 -9.95 4.85 -13.36
CA LEU A 155 -9.45 6.21 -13.63
C LEU A 155 -10.37 6.99 -14.60
N LEU A 156 -10.93 6.33 -15.61
CA LEU A 156 -11.90 6.94 -16.53
C LEU A 156 -13.21 7.30 -15.82
N SER A 157 -13.67 6.46 -14.89
CA SER A 157 -14.90 6.70 -14.12
C SER A 157 -14.79 7.91 -13.17
N LEU A 158 -13.62 8.15 -12.59
CA LEU A 158 -13.36 9.32 -11.73
C LEU A 158 -13.27 10.65 -12.51
N GLY A 159 -13.02 10.60 -13.82
CA GLY A 159 -12.98 11.78 -14.68
C GLY A 159 -14.37 12.31 -15.07
N HIS A 160 -15.42 11.49 -14.98
CA HIS A 160 -16.74 11.82 -15.54
C HIS A 160 -17.64 12.69 -14.64
N ASP A 161 -17.26 12.91 -13.37
CA ASP A 161 -18.00 13.74 -12.41
C ASP A 161 -17.52 15.20 -12.33
N THR A 162 -16.59 15.63 -13.19
CA THR A 162 -16.02 16.99 -13.17
C THR A 162 -16.79 18.01 -14.01
N SER A 163 -18.02 17.71 -14.42
CA SER A 163 -18.88 18.67 -15.16
C SER A 163 -19.50 19.78 -14.29
N LYS A 164 -18.83 20.22 -13.22
CA LYS A 164 -19.12 21.49 -12.52
C LYS A 164 -17.87 22.15 -11.90
N GLU A 165 -16.71 22.13 -12.55
CA GLU A 165 -15.74 23.22 -12.37
C GLU A 165 -14.81 23.34 -13.57
N SER A 166 -14.71 24.56 -14.08
CA SER A 166 -14.01 24.92 -15.30
C SER A 166 -12.53 24.55 -15.29
N ALA A 167 -12.10 23.88 -16.37
CA ALA A 167 -10.73 23.85 -16.88
C ALA A 167 -9.63 23.51 -15.87
N SER A 168 -9.56 22.24 -15.49
CA SER A 168 -8.32 21.63 -15.03
C SER A 168 -8.08 20.36 -15.84
N THR A 169 -7.06 20.39 -16.69
CA THR A 169 -6.43 19.20 -17.26
C THR A 169 -6.24 18.16 -16.14
N ILE A 170 -6.84 16.98 -16.28
CA ILE A 170 -6.60 15.88 -15.34
C ILE A 170 -5.12 15.50 -15.47
N ASP A 171 -4.35 15.79 -14.42
CA ASP A 171 -2.93 15.50 -14.33
C ASP A 171 -2.74 14.03 -13.93
N PRO A 172 -2.04 13.19 -14.72
CA PRO A 172 -1.84 11.76 -14.43
C PRO A 172 -0.86 11.50 -13.26
N ARG A 173 -0.90 12.32 -12.19
CA ARG A 173 0.04 12.32 -11.05
C ARG A 173 -0.63 12.10 -9.68
N TYR A 174 -1.80 11.47 -9.65
CA TYR A 174 -2.49 11.13 -8.39
C TYR A 174 -2.40 9.65 -8.00
N LEU A 175 -1.54 9.36 -7.02
CA LEU A 175 -1.62 8.14 -6.22
C LEU A 175 -2.84 8.26 -5.28
N TYR A 176 -3.91 7.53 -5.57
CA TYR A 176 -5.13 7.56 -4.78
C TYR A 176 -5.19 6.38 -3.80
N PHE A 177 -4.93 6.66 -2.53
CA PHE A 177 -5.24 5.76 -1.41
C PHE A 177 -6.35 6.40 -0.56
N PRO A 178 -7.64 6.01 -0.74
CA PRO A 178 -8.66 6.27 0.24
C PRO A 178 -8.49 5.23 1.36
N GLY A 179 -8.18 5.73 2.54
CA GLY A 179 -8.27 5.04 3.82
C GLY A 179 -8.67 6.08 4.86
N THR A 180 -9.69 5.77 5.64
CA THR A 180 -10.05 6.52 6.84
C THR A 180 -9.30 5.88 7.99
N ALA A 181 -8.10 6.37 8.28
CA ALA A 181 -7.26 5.84 9.36
C ALA A 181 -8.01 5.88 10.71
N HIS A 182 -8.52 4.73 11.15
CA HIS A 182 -8.97 4.53 12.52
C HIS A 182 -7.88 3.76 13.27
N ILE A 183 -7.01 4.49 13.97
CA ILE A 183 -5.99 3.87 14.84
C ILE A 183 -6.70 3.16 16.01
N SER A 184 -6.93 1.86 15.87
CA SER A 184 -7.34 1.00 16.97
C SER A 184 -6.11 0.70 17.84
N HIS A 185 -6.16 1.13 19.10
CA HIS A 185 -5.14 0.80 20.11
C HIS A 185 -5.12 -0.72 20.35
N CYS A 186 -4.23 -1.44 19.66
CA CYS A 186 -3.94 -2.84 19.97
C CYS A 186 -3.05 -2.89 21.22
N SER A 187 -3.65 -3.14 22.38
CA SER A 187 -2.91 -3.41 23.61
C SER A 187 -2.46 -4.88 23.61
N THR A 188 -1.21 -5.11 23.22
CA THR A 188 -0.56 -6.41 23.43
C THR A 188 -0.23 -6.55 24.91
N SER A 189 -1.06 -7.32 25.62
CA SER A 189 -0.68 -7.92 26.90
C SER A 189 0.03 -9.23 26.60
N TYR A 190 1.35 -9.27 26.83
CA TYR A 190 2.11 -10.51 27.05
C TYR A 190 2.64 -10.48 28.48
#